data_AF-A0A5C8JX85-F1
#
_entry.id   AF-A0A5C8JX85-F1
#
_cell.length_a   1.000
_cell.length_b   1.000
_cell.length_c   1.000
_cell.angle_alpha   90.00
_cell.angle_beta   90.00
_cell.angle_gamma   90.00
#
_symmetry.space_group_name_H-M   'P 1'
#
loop_
_entity.id
_entity.type
_entity.pdbx_description
1 polymer ?
#
loop_
_entity_poly.entity_id
_entity_poly.type
_entity_poly.pdbx_seq_one_letter_code
_entity_poly.pdbx_strand_id
1 'polypeptide(L)'
;MNDDRPSRRLIEDADIVFTATVRADRLRFAEVPETSVRFAGEPGEESASGSRRDRLPDRVHEGEEYRNVRIEYVIASRIALPGAEDGREEPDRRT
;
A
#
# COMPACT_ATOMS: atom_id res chain seq x y z
N MET A 1 10.52 -9.16 -7.38
CA MET A 1 9.73 -7.92 -7.57
C MET A 1 8.70 -7.95 -6.48
N ASN A 2 8.76 -7.02 -5.53
CA ASN A 2 7.81 -6.99 -4.41
C ASN A 2 6.70 -5.99 -4.76
N ASP A 3 5.45 -6.43 -4.65
CA ASP A 3 4.25 -5.64 -4.94
C ASP A 3 3.31 -5.71 -3.74
N ASP A 4 3.46 -4.75 -2.85
CA ASP A 4 2.67 -4.61 -1.63
C ASP A 4 1.51 -3.61 -1.82
N ARG A 5 1.18 -3.25 -3.06
CA ARG A 5 0.12 -2.26 -3.31
C ARG A 5 -1.24 -2.80 -2.86
N PRO A 6 -2.16 -1.91 -2.47
CA PRO A 6 -3.54 -2.28 -2.18
C PRO A 6 -4.14 -3.14 -3.30
N SER A 7 -5.04 -4.05 -2.92
CA SER A 7 -5.73 -4.90 -3.88
C SER A 7 -6.48 -4.05 -4.90
N ARG A 8 -6.58 -4.56 -6.13
CA ARG A 8 -7.28 -3.85 -7.21
C ARG A 8 -8.71 -3.47 -6.84
N ARG A 9 -9.44 -4.37 -6.16
CA ARG A 9 -10.81 -4.13 -5.69
C ARG A 9 -10.87 -2.95 -4.73
N LEU A 10 -9.94 -2.88 -3.76
CA LEU A 10 -9.91 -1.75 -2.82
C LEU A 10 -9.56 -0.44 -3.54
N ILE A 11 -8.72 -0.46 -4.57
CA ILE A 11 -8.43 0.74 -5.40
C ILE A 11 -9.66 1.18 -6.20
N GLU A 12 -10.41 0.22 -6.77
CA GLU A 12 -11.61 0.51 -7.58
C GLU A 12 -12.78 1.03 -6.73
N ASP A 13 -12.95 0.49 -5.53
CA ASP A 13 -14.02 0.86 -4.59
C ASP A 13 -13.65 2.05 -3.68
N ALA A 14 -12.41 2.57 -3.76
CA ALA A 14 -11.93 3.64 -2.90
C ALA A 14 -12.53 5.01 -3.25
N ASP A 15 -12.96 5.74 -2.23
CA ASP A 15 -13.39 7.13 -2.35
C ASP A 15 -12.19 8.05 -2.64
N ILE A 16 -11.02 7.71 -2.08
CA ILE A 16 -9.79 8.46 -2.26
C ILE A 16 -8.66 7.50 -2.63
N VAL A 17 -7.97 7.82 -3.73
CA VAL A 17 -6.74 7.15 -4.15
C VAL A 17 -5.64 8.19 -4.34
N PHE A 18 -4.51 7.96 -3.67
CA PHE A 18 -3.29 8.74 -3.87
C PHE A 18 -2.21 7.84 -4.47
N THR A 19 -1.57 8.30 -5.54
CA THR A 19 -0.49 7.57 -6.20
C THR A 19 0.75 8.42 -6.34
N ALA A 20 1.92 7.81 -6.15
CA ALA A 20 3.20 8.44 -6.44
C ALA A 20 4.10 7.50 -7.24
N THR A 21 4.90 8.05 -8.15
CA THR A 21 5.94 7.31 -8.87
C THR A 21 7.28 7.98 -8.64
N VAL A 22 8.24 7.22 -8.14
CA VAL A 22 9.62 7.66 -7.96
C VAL A 22 10.51 6.93 -8.96
N ARG A 23 11.37 7.67 -9.65
CA ARG A 23 12.37 7.13 -10.58
C ARG A 23 13.73 7.72 -10.27
N ALA A 24 14.75 6.87 -10.28
CA ALA A 24 16.13 7.30 -10.10
C ALA A 24 17.08 6.42 -10.92
N ASP A 25 17.97 7.05 -11.68
CA ASP A 25 19.04 6.33 -12.39
C ASP A 25 20.07 5.76 -11.41
N ARG A 26 20.34 6.49 -10.32
CA ARG A 26 21.18 6.08 -9.19
C ARG A 26 20.57 6.56 -7.88
N LEU A 27 20.54 5.69 -6.88
CA LEU A 27 20.05 5.97 -5.54
C LEU A 27 21.01 5.36 -4.52
N ARG A 28 21.42 6.16 -3.54
CA ARG A 28 22.22 5.70 -2.40
C ARG A 28 21.63 6.26 -1.11
N PHE A 29 21.45 5.40 -0.13
CA PHE A 29 21.04 5.81 1.21
C PHE A 29 22.28 6.07 2.04
N ALA A 30 22.42 7.31 2.54
CA ALA A 30 23.47 7.66 3.48
C ALA A 30 23.23 7.05 4.87
N GLU A 31 21.96 6.82 5.20
CA GLU A 31 21.48 6.10 6.39
C GLU A 31 20.20 5.36 5.96
N VAL A 32 19.96 4.17 6.51
CA VAL A 32 18.74 3.39 6.21
C VAL A 32 17.52 4.12 6.82
N PRO A 33 16.49 4.47 6.02
CA PRO A 33 15.37 5.24 6.54
C PRO A 33 14.47 4.39 7.45
N GLU A 34 14.06 4.97 8.57
CA GLU A 34 12.95 4.44 9.39
C GLU A 34 11.62 4.83 8.73
N THR A 35 10.92 3.86 8.15
CA THR A 35 9.63 4.10 7.48
C THR A 35 8.48 3.48 8.26
N SER A 36 7.47 4.29 8.59
CA SER A 36 6.18 3.79 9.08
C SER A 36 5.03 4.54 8.42
N VAL A 37 3.95 3.84 8.13
CA VAL A 37 2.70 4.42 7.64
C VAL A 37 1.64 4.16 8.70
N ARG A 38 0.91 5.20 9.09
CA ARG A 38 -0.18 5.10 10.05
C ARG A 38 -1.44 5.66 9.41
N PHE A 39 -2.51 4.88 9.46
CA PHE A 39 -3.86 5.33 9.17
C PHE A 39 -4.57 5.58 10.48
N ALA A 40 -5.17 6.76 10.63
CA ALA A 40 -6.17 6.99 11.65
C ALA A 40 -7.51 6.97 10.91
N GLY A 41 -8.29 5.92 11.17
CA GLY A 41 -9.63 5.79 10.62
C GLY A 41 -10.62 5.38 11.69
N GLU A 42 -11.86 5.86 11.57
CA GLU A 42 -12.96 5.49 12.45
C GLU A 42 -13.42 4.03 12.15
N PRO A 43 -14.14 3.38 13.09
CA PRO A 43 -14.71 2.05 12.84
C PRO A 43 -15.58 2.05 11.57
N GLY A 44 -15.23 1.21 10.59
CA GLY A 44 -15.90 1.17 9.28
C GLY A 44 -15.01 1.67 8.13
N GLU A 45 -13.84 2.23 8.38
CA GLU A 45 -12.95 2.65 7.29
C GLU A 45 -12.04 1.50 6.82
N GLU A 46 -12.02 1.26 5.51
CA GLU A 46 -11.07 0.35 4.87
C GLU A 46 -9.98 1.18 4.18
N SER A 47 -8.76 1.11 4.71
CA SER A 47 -7.61 1.84 4.17
C SER A 47 -6.40 0.92 4.03
N ALA A 48 -5.68 1.06 2.93
CA ALA A 48 -4.42 0.37 2.72
C ALA A 48 -3.43 1.23 1.94
N SER A 49 -2.15 0.99 2.18
CA SER A 49 -1.09 1.49 1.31
C SER A 49 0.01 0.49 1.12
N GLY A 50 0.73 0.66 0.02
CA GLY A 50 1.99 -0.01 -0.18
C GLY A 50 2.60 0.36 -1.51
N SER A 51 3.64 -0.39 -1.89
CA SER A 51 4.45 -0.04 -3.04
C SER A 51 4.81 -1.25 -3.87
N ARG A 52 4.97 -1.01 -5.18
CA ARG A 52 5.68 -1.92 -6.08
C ARG A 52 7.07 -1.38 -6.31
N ARG A 53 8.07 -2.21 -6.02
CA ARG A 53 9.49 -1.84 -6.13
C ARG A 53 10.15 -2.65 -7.24
N ASP A 54 10.77 -1.94 -8.18
CA ASP A 54 11.62 -2.52 -9.20
C ASP A 54 13.08 -2.07 -9.00
N ARG A 55 13.99 -3.05 -9.07
CA ARG A 55 15.44 -2.90 -8.82
C ARG A 55 15.79 -2.21 -7.48
N LEU A 56 14.93 -2.38 -6.49
CA LEU A 56 15.17 -1.95 -5.12
C LEU A 56 14.60 -3.00 -4.15
N PRO A 57 15.41 -3.63 -3.29
CA PRO A 57 14.95 -4.64 -2.34
C PRO A 57 14.10 -4.02 -1.23
N ASP A 58 13.31 -4.82 -0.52
CA ASP A 58 12.47 -4.33 0.59
C ASP A 58 13.31 -3.72 1.71
N ARG A 59 14.37 -4.44 2.10
CA ARG A 59 15.40 -3.96 3.01
C ARG A 59 16.55 -3.37 2.20
N VAL A 60 16.74 -2.07 2.33
CA VAL A 60 17.89 -1.35 1.76
C VAL A 60 19.05 -1.32 2.75
N HIS A 61 20.25 -1.12 2.24
CA HIS A 61 21.47 -1.07 3.03
C HIS A 61 22.16 0.29 2.86
N GLU A 62 22.82 0.73 3.94
CA GLU A 62 23.61 1.94 3.96
C GLU A 62 24.77 1.85 2.95
N GLY A 63 25.02 2.93 2.21
CA GLY A 63 26.15 3.05 1.29
C GLY A 63 26.03 2.25 -0.02
N GLU A 64 25.05 1.35 -0.14
CA GLU A 64 24.81 0.60 -1.37
C GLU A 64 24.19 1.49 -2.46
N GLU A 65 24.69 1.37 -3.69
CA GLU A 65 24.16 2.08 -4.85
C GLU A 65 23.19 1.20 -5.64
N TYR A 66 21.95 1.65 -5.72
CA TYR A 66 20.90 1.04 -6.54
C TYR A 66 20.77 1.79 -7.86
N ARG A 67 20.54 1.07 -8.95
CA ARG A 67 20.49 1.64 -10.31
C ARG A 67 19.17 1.38 -11.00
N ASN A 68 18.72 2.38 -11.77
CA ASN A 68 17.48 2.33 -12.54
C ASN A 68 16.26 1.94 -11.69
N VAL A 69 16.18 2.53 -10.50
CA VAL A 69 15.15 2.28 -9.50
C VAL A 69 13.81 2.86 -9.98
N ARG A 70 12.75 2.08 -9.78
CA ARG A 70 11.36 2.56 -9.92
C ARG A 70 10.54 2.09 -8.72
N ILE A 71 9.83 3.02 -8.11
CA ILE A 71 8.90 2.75 -7.02
C ILE A 71 7.55 3.32 -7.41
N GLU A 72 6.50 2.51 -7.33
CA GLU A 72 5.12 2.93 -7.52
C GLU A 72 4.39 2.76 -6.19
N TYR A 73 3.94 3.86 -5.61
CA TYR A 73 3.28 3.89 -4.32
C TYR A 73 1.79 4.18 -4.50
N VAL A 74 0.95 3.49 -3.73
CA VAL A 74 -0.50 3.68 -3.75
C VAL A 74 -1.02 3.72 -2.31
N ILE A 75 -1.91 4.67 -2.05
CA ILE A 75 -2.78 4.73 -0.87
C ILE A 75 -4.21 4.69 -1.40
N ALA A 76 -5.04 3.81 -0.85
CA ALA A 76 -6.45 3.72 -1.16
C ALA A 76 -7.25 3.71 0.15
N SER A 77 -8.32 4.47 0.20
CA SER A 77 -9.20 4.58 1.37
C SER A 77 -10.65 4.66 0.95
N ARG A 78 -11.51 3.94 1.68
CA ARG A 78 -12.95 3.90 1.51
C ARG A 78 -13.66 4.10 2.85
N ILE A 79 -14.70 4.92 2.84
CA ILE A 79 -15.64 5.09 3.93
C ILE A 79 -16.67 3.96 3.84
N ALA A 80 -16.70 3.00 4.78
CA ALA A 80 -17.87 2.12 4.89
C ALA A 80 -18.92 2.80 5.78
N LEU A 81 -20.07 3.09 5.18
CA LEU A 81 -21.22 3.60 5.93
C LEU A 81 -21.75 2.49 6.86
N PRO A 82 -22.05 2.78 8.13
CA PRO A 82 -22.66 1.80 9.02
C PRO A 82 -24.00 1.32 8.42
N GLY A 83 -24.11 0.01 8.17
CA GLY A 83 -25.29 -0.63 7.56
C GLY A 83 -25.16 -0.96 6.06
N ALA A 84 -24.04 -0.61 5.41
CA ALA A 84 -23.69 -1.19 4.13
C ALA A 84 -23.09 -2.58 4.37
N GLU A 85 -23.95 -3.59 4.46
CA GLU A 85 -23.51 -4.98 4.51
C GLU A 85 -22.72 -5.25 3.20
N ASP A 86 -21.42 -5.52 3.30
CA ASP A 86 -20.73 -6.26 2.23
C ASP A 86 -21.44 -7.61 2.21
N GLY A 87 -22.24 -7.87 1.16
CA GLY A 87 -23.14 -9.02 1.02
C GLY A 87 -22.41 -10.37 0.98
N ARG A 88 -21.62 -10.65 2.01
CA ARG A 88 -21.08 -11.95 2.34
C ARG A 88 -22.11 -12.61 3.23
N GLU A 89 -22.96 -13.42 2.61
CA GLU A 89 -23.62 -14.53 3.31
C GLU A 89 -22.52 -15.34 4.00
N GLU A 90 -22.41 -15.20 5.33
CA GLU A 90 -21.77 -16.22 6.15
C GLU A 90 -22.58 -17.51 5.96
N PRO A 91 -21.94 -18.65 5.61
CA PRO A 91 -22.68 -19.90 5.54
C PRO A 91 -23.22 -20.22 6.94
N ASP A 92 -24.54 -20.39 7.00
CA ASP A 92 -25.31 -20.79 8.18
C ASP A 92 -24.62 -21.93 8.92
N ARG A 93 -23.96 -21.60 10.04
CA ARG A 93 -23.49 -22.60 11.00
C ARG A 93 -24.61 -22.89 12.01
N ARG A 94 -25.67 -23.54 11.54
CA ARG A 94 -26.48 -24.42 12.37
C ARG A 94 -25.73 -25.73 12.58
N THR A 95 -25.33 -26.02 13.82
CA THR A 95 -25.76 -27.23 14.54
C THR A 95 -25.58 -27.00 16.04
#